data_AF-A0A1E1WCB4-F1
#
_entry.id   AF-A0A1E1WCB4-F1
#
_cell.length_a   1.000
_cell.length_b   1.000
_cell.length_c   1.000
_cell.angle_alpha   90.00
_cell.angle_beta   90.00
_cell.angle_gamma   90.00
#
_symmetry.space_group_name_H-M   'P 1'
#
loop_
_entity.id
_entity.type
_entity.pdbx_description
1 polymer ?
#
loop_
_entity_poly.entity_id
_entity_poly.type
_entity_poly.pdbx_seq_one_letter_code
_entity_poly.pdbx_strand_id
1 'polypeptide(L)'
;MRDRIAVMHNARPLELDYASADPHRSRSSSFSVWRGPNGVPRPVPRYSLQVSTDENSHLLRLKVIGAYSLAKKDIFGASDPYVRVELQKADGDVTIETFLTKTKKKTLNPVWNQEFVFRVKPAEHKLLIQVFDENRLTRDDFLGMVEVPLAGVAAESAA
;
A
#
# COMPACT_ATOMS: atom_id res chain seq x y z
N MET A 1 -21.06 -2.36 11.73
CA MET A 1 -20.15 -1.49 12.52
C MET A 1 -19.18 -0.89 11.52
N ARG A 2 -18.99 0.44 11.50
CA ARG A 2 -18.34 1.16 10.39
C ARG A 2 -16.81 1.03 10.48
N ASP A 3 -16.19 0.27 9.58
CA ASP A 3 -14.74 0.27 9.39
C ASP A 3 -14.32 1.63 8.82
N ARG A 4 -13.64 2.43 9.63
CA ARG A 4 -13.13 3.73 9.20
C ARG A 4 -11.80 3.53 8.50
N ILE A 5 -11.82 3.52 7.17
CA ILE A 5 -10.64 3.78 6.35
C ILE A 5 -10.29 5.27 6.56
N ALA A 6 -9.16 5.54 7.22
CA ALA A 6 -8.63 6.88 7.34
C ALA A 6 -7.82 7.23 6.08
N VAL A 7 -8.42 8.02 5.19
CA VAL A 7 -7.70 8.71 4.11
C VAL A 7 -7.09 9.97 4.73
N MET A 8 -5.75 10.09 4.73
CA MET A 8 -5.04 11.25 5.26
C MET A 8 -4.29 12.02 4.16
N HIS A 9 -4.30 13.33 4.34
CA HIS A 9 -3.97 14.42 3.43
C HIS A 9 -2.47 14.61 3.10
N ASN A 10 -2.27 15.22 1.93
CA ASN A 10 -1.10 15.85 1.31
C ASN A 10 0.33 15.62 1.84
N ALA A 11 1.20 15.17 0.92
CA ALA A 11 2.64 15.44 0.95
C ALA A 11 3.00 16.18 -0.36
N ARG A 12 3.65 17.34 -0.25
CA ARG A 12 4.10 18.16 -1.39
C ARG A 12 5.03 17.36 -2.31
N PRO A 13 4.96 17.53 -3.64
CA PRO A 13 6.04 17.10 -4.52
C PRO A 13 7.26 17.97 -4.20
N LEU A 14 8.32 17.38 -3.65
CA LEU A 14 9.64 18.02 -3.69
C LEU A 14 10.15 17.83 -5.12
N GLU A 15 10.51 18.92 -5.77
CA GLU A 15 11.36 18.93 -6.97
C GLU A 15 12.51 17.93 -6.76
N LEU A 16 12.59 16.94 -7.65
CA LEU A 16 13.69 16.00 -7.68
C LEU A 16 14.85 16.70 -8.41
N ASP A 17 15.77 17.29 -7.66
CA ASP A 17 17.09 17.65 -8.16
C ASP A 17 17.85 16.36 -8.51
N TYR A 18 17.67 15.90 -9.75
CA TYR A 18 18.41 14.79 -10.35
C TYR A 18 19.74 15.31 -10.90
N ALA A 19 20.59 15.84 -10.02
CA ALA A 19 21.95 16.21 -10.39
C ALA A 19 22.93 15.45 -9.49
N SER A 20 23.96 14.87 -10.12
CA SER A 20 25.09 14.12 -9.55
C SER A 20 24.79 12.70 -9.03
N ALA A 21 24.61 11.75 -9.96
CA ALA A 21 24.90 10.33 -9.71
C ALA A 21 26.18 9.93 -10.45
N ASP A 22 27.20 9.60 -9.66
CA ASP A 22 28.51 9.06 -10.07
C ASP A 22 28.33 7.67 -10.72
N PRO A 23 28.87 7.39 -11.92
CA PRO A 23 28.57 6.17 -12.67
C PRO A 23 29.27 4.91 -12.14
N HIS A 24 30.03 4.97 -11.04
CA HIS A 24 30.85 3.86 -10.53
C HIS A 24 30.55 3.44 -9.08
N ARG A 25 29.27 3.24 -8.72
CA ARG A 25 28.93 2.54 -7.46
C ARG A 25 28.09 1.30 -7.68
N SER A 26 28.73 0.15 -7.41
CA SER A 26 28.18 -1.19 -7.45
C SER A 26 26.88 -1.35 -6.67
N ARG A 27 26.00 -2.17 -7.26
CA ARG A 27 24.79 -2.79 -6.71
C ARG A 27 24.88 -3.02 -5.19
N SER A 28 24.31 -2.12 -4.41
CA SER A 28 23.75 -2.43 -3.11
C SER A 28 22.45 -1.66 -2.95
N SER A 29 21.39 -2.36 -2.57
CA SER A 29 20.10 -1.78 -2.20
C SER A 29 20.26 -1.03 -0.87
N SER A 30 20.96 0.10 -0.91
CA SER A 30 21.09 1.00 0.22
C SER A 30 19.86 1.89 0.25
N PHE A 31 18.90 1.52 1.11
CA PHE A 31 17.71 2.31 1.39
C PHE A 31 18.14 3.67 1.99
N SER A 32 17.96 4.75 1.24
CA SER A 32 18.07 6.10 1.77
C SER A 32 16.91 6.32 2.76
N VAL A 33 17.19 6.26 4.06
CA VAL A 33 16.25 6.67 5.11
C VAL A 33 16.17 8.19 5.07
N TRP A 34 15.08 8.74 4.55
CA TRP A 34 14.77 10.17 4.69
C TRP A 34 14.44 10.45 6.16
N ARG A 35 15.27 11.29 6.81
CA ARG A 35 14.97 11.82 8.15
C ARG A 35 14.08 13.06 8.00
N GLY A 36 12.89 13.00 8.59
CA GLY A 36 12.00 14.16 8.66
C GLY A 36 12.54 15.25 9.60
N PRO A 37 11.85 16.40 9.70
CA PRO A 37 12.28 17.59 10.47
C PRO A 37 12.61 17.31 11.95
N ASN A 38 12.06 16.23 12.52
CA ASN A 38 12.23 15.87 13.93
C ASN A 38 13.13 14.62 14.13
N GLY A 39 13.90 14.22 13.12
CA GLY A 39 14.81 13.06 13.21
C GLY A 39 14.13 11.68 13.28
N VAL A 40 12.80 11.62 13.30
CA VAL A 40 12.03 10.37 13.30
C VAL A 40 12.12 9.70 11.92
N PRO A 41 12.59 8.45 11.83
CA PRO A 41 12.54 7.69 10.58
C PRO A 41 11.08 7.50 10.17
N ARG A 42 10.68 8.06 9.02
CA ARG A 42 9.40 7.72 8.41
C ARG A 42 9.62 6.53 7.47
N PRO A 43 8.76 5.49 7.52
CA PRO A 43 8.75 4.47 6.48
C PRO A 43 8.53 5.17 5.13
N VAL A 44 9.44 4.95 4.18
CA VAL A 44 9.25 5.45 2.82
C VAL A 44 8.08 4.71 2.18
N PRO A 45 7.09 5.42 1.60
CA PRO A 45 6.02 4.77 0.86
C PRO A 45 6.58 3.96 -0.30
N ARG A 46 5.94 2.84 -0.64
CA ARG A 46 6.20 2.15 -1.91
C ARG A 46 5.39 2.81 -3.01
N TYR A 47 6.06 3.23 -4.08
CA TYR A 47 5.44 3.93 -5.21
C TYR A 47 5.18 2.97 -6.36
N SER A 48 4.10 3.23 -7.10
CA SER A 48 3.80 2.57 -8.36
C SER A 48 4.94 2.75 -9.35
N LEU A 49 5.26 1.69 -10.10
CA LEU A 49 6.31 1.75 -11.13
C LEU A 49 5.84 2.42 -12.43
N GLN A 50 4.56 2.76 -12.55
CA GLN A 50 4.02 3.40 -13.75
C GLN A 50 4.49 4.85 -13.86
N VAL A 51 5.30 5.12 -14.90
CA VAL A 51 5.89 6.44 -15.18
C VAL A 51 4.98 7.31 -16.06
N SER A 52 4.02 6.73 -16.79
CA SER A 52 3.19 7.47 -17.76
C SER A 52 2.13 8.32 -17.06
N THR A 53 2.22 9.64 -17.25
CA THR A 53 1.23 10.61 -16.81
C THR A 53 0.17 10.78 -17.89
N ASP A 54 -0.87 9.95 -17.86
CA ASP A 54 -2.09 10.16 -18.66
C ASP A 54 -2.90 11.35 -18.07
N GLU A 55 -3.66 12.06 -18.89
CA GLU A 55 -4.34 13.33 -18.60
C GLU A 55 -5.36 13.25 -17.44
N ASN A 56 -5.79 12.05 -17.05
CA ASN A 56 -6.73 11.83 -15.93
C ASN A 56 -6.15 10.96 -14.81
N SER A 57 -4.81 10.91 -14.73
CA SER A 57 -4.14 10.08 -13.73
C SER A 57 -3.71 10.88 -12.50
N HIS A 58 -4.02 10.34 -11.33
CA HIS A 58 -3.77 10.94 -10.01
C HIS A 58 -2.85 10.05 -9.18
N LEU A 59 -2.23 10.61 -8.15
CA LEU A 59 -1.52 9.83 -7.13
C LEU A 59 -2.45 9.56 -5.95
N LEU A 60 -2.70 8.28 -5.68
CA LEU A 60 -3.46 7.81 -4.52
C LEU A 60 -2.50 7.29 -3.46
N ARG A 61 -2.47 7.94 -2.30
CA ARG A 61 -1.76 7.45 -1.11
C ARG A 61 -2.69 6.58 -0.27
N LEU A 62 -2.34 5.31 -0.11
CA LEU A 62 -3.03 4.36 0.76
C LEU A 62 -2.15 4.03 1.98
N LYS A 63 -2.71 4.15 3.18
CA LYS A 63 -2.06 3.71 4.41
C LYS A 63 -2.81 2.54 5.04
N VAL A 64 -2.16 1.38 5.08
CA VAL A 64 -2.67 0.21 5.79
C VAL A 64 -2.18 0.28 7.24
N ILE A 65 -3.07 0.67 8.15
CA ILE A 65 -2.75 0.89 9.57
C ILE A 65 -2.66 -0.44 10.32
N GLY A 66 -3.75 -1.21 10.34
CA GLY A 66 -3.86 -2.44 11.11
C GLY A 66 -5.18 -3.15 10.87
N ALA A 67 -5.34 -4.32 11.50
CA ALA A 67 -6.60 -5.05 11.59
C ALA A 67 -6.85 -5.47 13.05
N TYR A 68 -8.08 -5.84 13.36
CA TYR A 68 -8.50 -6.19 14.71
C TYR A 68 -9.34 -7.47 14.69
N SER A 69 -9.09 -8.37 15.65
CA SER A 69 -9.83 -9.61 15.85
C SER A 69 -9.98 -10.46 14.58
N LEU A 70 -8.87 -10.71 13.88
CA LEU A 70 -8.84 -11.61 12.72
C LEU A 70 -9.26 -13.05 13.12
N ALA A 71 -9.85 -13.77 12.17
CA ALA A 71 -10.22 -15.17 12.38
C ALA A 71 -8.97 -16.03 12.61
N LYS A 72 -9.03 -16.93 13.60
CA LYS A 72 -7.97 -17.91 13.85
C LYS A 72 -8.12 -19.06 12.86
N LYS A 73 -7.18 -19.21 11.93
CA LYS A 73 -7.13 -20.33 10.98
C LYS A 73 -6.12 -21.41 11.39
N ASP A 74 -5.03 -21.02 12.04
CA ASP A 74 -4.05 -21.96 12.59
C ASP A 74 -4.54 -22.72 13.83
N ILE A 75 -4.46 -24.05 13.77
CA ILE A 75 -4.79 -24.96 14.89
C ILE A 75 -3.79 -24.86 16.06
N PHE A 76 -2.53 -24.51 15.80
CA PHE A 76 -1.45 -24.47 16.79
C PHE A 76 -0.94 -23.06 17.15
N GLY A 77 -1.62 -21.99 16.71
CA GLY A 77 -1.15 -20.61 16.94
C GLY A 77 -2.14 -19.53 16.55
N ALA A 78 -1.77 -18.27 16.77
CA ALA A 78 -2.42 -17.13 16.12
C ALA A 78 -1.86 -16.96 14.70
N SER A 79 -2.65 -16.35 13.80
CA SER A 79 -2.30 -16.11 12.40
C SER A 79 -1.02 -15.28 12.20
N ASP A 80 -0.41 -15.42 11.03
CA ASP A 80 0.66 -14.61 10.46
C ASP A 80 0.11 -13.66 9.37
N PRO A 81 -0.69 -12.62 9.69
CA PRO A 81 -1.41 -11.87 8.66
C PRO A 81 -0.57 -10.89 7.82
N TYR A 82 -0.94 -10.77 6.54
CA TYR A 82 -0.53 -9.68 5.64
C TYR A 82 -1.71 -9.16 4.80
N VAL A 83 -1.55 -7.98 4.22
CA VAL A 83 -2.54 -7.36 3.32
C VAL A 83 -1.99 -7.33 1.90
N ARG A 84 -2.79 -7.81 0.94
CA ARG A 84 -2.58 -7.65 -0.49
C ARG A 84 -3.50 -6.54 -0.99
N VAL A 85 -2.91 -5.52 -1.60
CA VAL A 85 -3.61 -4.40 -2.22
C VAL A 85 -3.40 -4.50 -3.71
N GLU A 86 -4.48 -4.66 -4.47
CA GLU A 86 -4.47 -4.72 -5.92
C GLU A 86 -5.17 -3.49 -6.49
N LEU A 87 -4.52 -2.80 -7.41
CA LEU A 87 -5.16 -1.82 -8.29
C LEU A 87 -5.73 -2.60 -9.47
N GLN A 88 -7.03 -2.52 -9.69
CA GLN A 88 -7.74 -3.22 -10.76
C GLN A 88 -8.48 -2.24 -11.67
N LYS A 89 -8.82 -2.67 -12.88
CA LYS A 89 -9.83 -1.97 -13.69
C LYS A 89 -11.17 -1.96 -12.95
N ALA A 90 -11.95 -0.89 -13.11
CA ALA A 90 -13.28 -0.78 -12.53
C ALA A 90 -14.24 -1.78 -13.19
N ASP A 91 -14.14 -1.95 -14.51
CA ASP A 91 -14.92 -2.89 -15.29
C ASP A 91 -14.22 -4.25 -15.36
N GLY A 92 -14.30 -5.02 -14.28
CA GLY A 92 -13.78 -6.39 -14.15
C GLY A 92 -12.63 -6.54 -13.15
N ASP A 93 -11.96 -7.69 -13.19
CA ASP A 93 -10.97 -8.07 -12.16
C ASP A 93 -9.54 -8.13 -12.73
N VAL A 94 -9.27 -7.31 -13.74
CA VAL A 94 -7.92 -7.21 -14.32
C VAL A 94 -7.03 -6.41 -13.39
N THR A 95 -6.10 -7.10 -12.72
CA THR A 95 -5.08 -6.49 -11.86
C THR A 95 -4.01 -5.78 -12.67
N ILE A 96 -3.83 -4.51 -12.38
CA ILE A 96 -2.86 -3.60 -12.98
C ILE A 96 -1.57 -3.59 -12.17
N GLU A 97 -1.68 -3.52 -10.84
CA GLU A 97 -0.54 -3.47 -9.93
C GLU A 97 -0.91 -4.07 -8.58
N THR A 98 0.06 -4.72 -7.92
CA THR A 98 -0.12 -5.34 -6.60
C THR A 98 0.97 -4.91 -5.64
N PHE A 99 0.57 -4.53 -4.43
CA PHE A 99 1.48 -4.38 -3.30
C PHE A 99 1.07 -5.25 -2.11
N LEU A 100 2.06 -5.70 -1.36
CA LEU A 100 1.88 -6.49 -0.15
C LEU A 100 2.38 -5.72 1.07
N THR A 101 1.71 -5.80 2.20
CA THR A 101 2.34 -5.42 3.48
C THR A 101 3.39 -6.43 3.90
N LYS A 102 4.22 -6.08 4.89
CA LYS A 102 4.96 -7.10 5.62
C LYS A 102 3.99 -8.02 6.36
N THR A 103 4.34 -9.29 6.47
CA THR A 103 3.66 -10.26 7.34
C THR A 103 3.92 -9.94 8.81
N LYS A 104 2.89 -9.98 9.65
CA LYS A 104 3.00 -9.82 11.10
C LYS A 104 2.82 -11.18 11.74
N LYS A 105 3.78 -11.62 12.54
CA LYS A 105 3.80 -12.99 13.06
C LYS A 105 2.92 -13.15 14.29
N LYS A 106 2.17 -14.25 14.34
CA LYS A 106 1.41 -14.75 15.50
C LYS A 106 0.53 -13.69 16.17
N THR A 107 -0.30 -13.00 15.38
CA THR A 107 -1.22 -11.97 15.90
C THR A 107 -2.55 -11.95 15.14
N LEU A 108 -3.64 -11.78 15.89
CA LEU A 108 -4.97 -11.50 15.34
C LEU A 108 -5.26 -9.98 15.28
N ASN A 109 -4.33 -9.15 15.76
CA ASN A 109 -4.45 -7.69 15.82
C ASN A 109 -3.20 -7.02 15.22
N PRO A 110 -2.89 -7.28 13.93
CA PRO A 110 -1.68 -6.75 13.32
C PRO A 110 -1.72 -5.23 13.19
N VAL A 111 -0.56 -4.60 13.41
CA VAL A 111 -0.31 -3.19 13.10
C VAL A 111 0.81 -3.11 12.05
N TRP A 112 0.48 -2.68 10.84
CA TRP A 112 1.39 -2.58 9.71
C TRP A 112 1.98 -1.18 9.56
N ASN A 113 1.15 -0.14 9.69
CA ASN A 113 1.52 1.26 9.43
C ASN A 113 2.28 1.45 8.11
N GLN A 114 1.83 0.77 7.06
CA GLN A 114 2.53 0.74 5.78
C GLN A 114 1.83 1.60 4.73
N GLU A 115 2.60 2.40 4.01
CA GLU A 115 2.09 3.32 2.98
C GLU A 115 2.45 2.84 1.57
N PHE A 116 1.49 3.01 0.67
CA PHE A 116 1.59 2.74 -0.75
C PHE A 116 1.12 3.99 -1.51
N VAL A 117 1.73 4.25 -2.66
CA VAL A 117 1.32 5.31 -3.56
C VAL A 117 1.08 4.69 -4.92
N PHE A 118 -0.16 4.77 -5.41
CA PHE A 118 -0.57 4.26 -6.72
C PHE A 118 -0.78 5.42 -7.69
N ARG A 119 -0.39 5.25 -8.95
CA ARG A 119 -0.93 6.06 -10.05
C ARG A 119 -2.28 5.47 -10.45
N VAL A 120 -3.34 6.25 -10.37
CA VAL A 120 -4.72 5.78 -10.59
C VAL A 120 -5.47 6.66 -11.57
N LYS A 121 -6.43 6.08 -12.29
CA LYS A 121 -7.48 6.81 -12.99
C LYS A 121 -8.79 6.57 -12.23
N PRO A 122 -9.28 7.52 -11.43
CA PRO A 122 -10.37 7.27 -10.48
C PRO A 122 -11.65 6.71 -11.11
N ALA A 123 -12.01 7.16 -12.31
CA ALA A 123 -13.18 6.66 -13.03
C ALA A 123 -13.00 5.25 -13.61
N GLU A 124 -11.75 4.82 -13.85
CA GLU A 124 -11.43 3.57 -14.56
C GLU A 124 -10.89 2.48 -13.63
N HIS A 125 -10.54 2.81 -12.38
CA HIS A 125 -9.87 1.89 -11.46
C HIS A 125 -10.64 1.67 -10.14
N LYS A 126 -10.42 0.51 -9.53
CA LYS A 126 -10.83 0.17 -8.15
C LYS A 126 -9.62 -0.39 -7.38
N LEU A 127 -9.67 -0.36 -6.05
CA LEU A 127 -8.75 -1.13 -5.21
C LEU A 127 -9.44 -2.38 -4.67
N LEU A 128 -8.79 -3.54 -4.80
CA LEU A 128 -9.15 -4.76 -4.06
C LEU A 128 -8.14 -4.95 -2.93
N ILE A 129 -8.62 -4.90 -1.69
CA ILE A 129 -7.80 -5.05 -0.48
C ILE A 129 -8.18 -6.37 0.19
N GLN A 130 -7.21 -7.26 0.33
CA GLN A 130 -7.41 -8.62 0.84
C GLN A 130 -6.47 -8.88 2.02
N VAL A 131 -6.96 -9.57 3.03
CA VAL A 131 -6.17 -10.02 4.18
C VAL A 131 -5.96 -11.52 4.06
N PHE A 132 -4.72 -11.96 4.22
CA PHE A 132 -4.31 -13.35 4.17
C PHE A 132 -3.51 -13.73 5.41
N ASP A 133 -3.58 -15.00 5.80
CA ASP A 133 -2.70 -15.66 6.77
C ASP A 133 -1.55 -16.36 6.04
N GLU A 134 -0.30 -15.95 6.27
CA GLU A 134 0.86 -16.51 5.58
C GLU A 134 1.19 -17.92 6.08
N ASN A 135 1.10 -18.91 5.18
CA ASN A 135 1.47 -20.29 5.48
C ASN A 135 2.80 -20.66 4.83
N ARG A 136 3.68 -21.33 5.59
CA ARG A 136 5.01 -21.70 5.07
C ARG A 136 5.03 -22.89 4.11
N LEU A 137 4.09 -23.82 4.29
CA LEU A 137 4.08 -25.11 3.60
C LEU A 137 2.83 -25.33 2.73
N THR A 138 1.79 -24.55 2.97
CA THR A 138 0.49 -24.63 2.29
C THR A 138 0.18 -23.30 1.64
N ARG A 139 -0.95 -23.23 0.92
CA ARG A 139 -1.47 -21.95 0.45
C ARG A 139 -1.85 -21.08 1.64
N ASP A 140 -1.69 -19.77 1.48
CA ASP A 140 -2.12 -18.78 2.46
C ASP A 140 -3.65 -18.82 2.64
N ASP A 141 -4.12 -18.69 3.87
CA ASP A 141 -5.55 -18.68 4.15
C ASP A 141 -6.15 -17.30 3.95
N PHE A 142 -7.25 -17.24 3.21
CA PHE A 142 -8.00 -16.00 3.05
C PHE A 142 -8.77 -15.63 4.32
N LEU A 143 -8.59 -14.39 4.79
CA LEU A 143 -9.21 -13.89 6.02
C LEU A 143 -10.31 -12.84 5.76
N GLY A 144 -10.34 -12.21 4.59
CA GLY A 144 -11.37 -11.23 4.23
C GLY A 144 -10.91 -10.28 3.13
N MET A 145 -11.87 -9.59 2.50
CA MET A 145 -11.59 -8.59 1.46
C MET A 145 -12.58 -7.43 1.47
N VAL A 146 -12.17 -6.34 0.85
CA VAL A 146 -13.02 -5.20 0.50
C VAL A 146 -12.60 -4.63 -0.85
N GLU A 147 -13.59 -4.28 -1.68
CA GLU A 147 -13.38 -3.50 -2.89
C GLU A 147 -13.71 -2.03 -2.63
N VAL A 148 -12.86 -1.13 -3.13
CA VAL A 148 -13.00 0.31 -2.98
C VAL A 148 -13.00 0.95 -4.38
N PRO A 149 -14.18 1.30 -4.92
CA PRO A 149 -14.29 2.10 -6.12
C PRO A 149 -13.64 3.47 -5.94
N LEU A 150 -12.92 3.97 -6.95
CA LEU A 150 -12.22 5.26 -6.86
C LEU A 150 -13.04 6.43 -7.42
N ALA A 151 -14.10 6.18 -8.19
CA ALA A 151 -14.88 7.21 -8.88
C ALA A 151 -15.54 8.25 -7.95
N GLY A 152 -15.74 7.92 -6.68
CA GLY A 152 -16.29 8.84 -5.65
C GLY A 152 -15.26 9.32 -4.63
N VAL A 153 -13.98 8.97 -4.79
CA VAL A 153 -12.92 9.40 -3.88
C VAL A 153 -12.56 10.83 -4.24
N ALA A 154 -12.90 11.77 -3.36
CA ALA A 154 -12.63 13.19 -3.57
C ALA A 154 -11.13 13.42 -3.80
N ALA A 155 -10.79 14.01 -4.95
CA ALA A 155 -9.48 14.58 -5.17
C ALA A 155 -9.38 15.88 -4.37
N GLU A 156 -8.35 16.02 -3.55
CA GLU A 156 -8.08 17.30 -2.89
C GLU A 156 -7.48 18.25 -3.94
N SER A 157 -8.12 19.39 -4.16
CA SER A 157 -7.54 20.46 -4.97
C SER A 157 -6.37 21.08 -4.19
N ALA A 158 -5.22 21.25 -4.85
CA ALA A 158 -4.11 21.99 -4.27
C ALA A 158 -4.56 23.45 -4.02
N ALA A 159 -4.60 23.85 -2.75
CA ALA A 159 -4.80 25.24 -2.33
C ALA A 159 -3.52 26.06 -2.53
#